data_AF-A0A8S9PMN8-F1
#
_entry.id   AF-A0A8S9PMN8-F1
#
_cell.length_a   1.000
_cell.length_b   1.000
_cell.length_c   1.000
_cell.angle_alpha   90.00
_cell.angle_beta   90.00
_cell.angle_gamma   90.00
#
_symmetry.space_group_name_H-M   'P 1'
#
loop_
_entity.id
_entity.type
_entity.pdbx_description
1 polymer ?
#
loop_
_entity_poly.entity_id
_entity_poly.type
_entity_poly.pdbx_seq_one_letter_code
_entity_poly.pdbx_strand_id
1 'polypeptide(L)' 'MRGRSYTPSPPRGGYGRRGRSPSPRGGGGGRYGGGRSRDLPTSLLVRNLRHDCRQDDLRRSFEQFGPLKDIYLPRDYYTG' A
#
# COMPACT_ATOMS: atom_id res chain seq x y z
N MET A 1 -54.59 56.27 23.58
CA MET A 1 -54.24 56.30 22.14
C MET A 1 -52.78 56.73 22.00
N ARG A 2 -52.05 56.17 21.02
CA ARG A 2 -50.65 56.44 20.59
C ARG A 2 -49.57 55.68 21.39
N GLY A 3 -48.61 54.96 20.81
CA GLY A 3 -48.29 54.64 19.41
C GLY A 3 -46.79 54.24 19.29
N ARG A 4 -46.50 53.13 18.58
CA ARG A 4 -45.23 52.68 17.93
C ARG A 4 -43.95 52.62 18.81
N SER A 5 -43.19 51.52 18.81
CA SER A 5 -42.16 51.23 17.79
C SER A 5 -41.70 49.77 17.91
N TYR A 6 -41.64 49.03 16.78
CA TYR A 6 -41.02 47.71 16.72
C TYR A 6 -39.64 47.84 16.06
N THR A 7 -38.59 47.52 16.81
CA THR A 7 -37.23 47.33 16.30
C THR A 7 -36.90 45.84 16.41
N PRO A 8 -36.89 45.09 15.30
CA PRO A 8 -36.49 43.68 15.34
C PRO A 8 -34.99 43.56 15.65
N SER A 9 -34.65 42.61 16.51
CA SER A 9 -33.27 42.30 16.89
C SER A 9 -32.47 41.73 15.71
N PRO A 10 -31.16 42.01 15.61
CA PRO A 10 -30.33 41.48 14.53
C PRO A 10 -30.11 39.97 14.65
N PRO A 11 -30.00 39.24 13.51
CA PRO A 11 -29.73 37.82 13.52
C PRO A 11 -28.34 37.52 14.12
N ARG A 12 -28.29 36.59 15.07
CA ARG A 12 -27.06 36.00 15.59
C ARG A 12 -26.49 35.04 14.54
N GLY A 13 -25.46 35.47 13.82
CA GLY A 13 -24.75 34.60 12.86
C GLY A 13 -23.76 35.33 11.96
N GLY A 14 -22.62 35.77 12.52
CA GLY A 14 -21.39 35.87 11.73
C GLY A 14 -21.02 34.47 11.25
N TYR A 15 -20.42 34.22 10.08
CA TYR A 15 -19.30 34.91 9.45
C TYR A 15 -19.25 34.56 7.95
N GLY A 16 -18.87 35.54 7.11
CA GLY A 16 -18.09 35.27 5.90
C GLY A 16 -18.75 34.50 4.75
N ARG A 17 -19.66 35.14 4.03
CA ARG A 17 -19.75 34.93 2.57
C ARG A 17 -18.57 35.68 1.94
N ARG A 18 -17.44 35.01 1.73
CA ARG A 18 -16.39 35.50 0.81
C ARG A 18 -15.88 34.31 0.00
N GLY A 19 -15.90 34.49 -1.32
CA GLY A 19 -16.02 33.43 -2.32
C GLY A 19 -14.95 32.35 -2.29
N ARG A 20 -15.36 31.13 -2.62
CA ARG A 20 -14.50 30.12 -3.24
C ARG A 20 -15.16 29.67 -4.54
N SER A 21 -14.50 29.95 -5.64
CA SER A 21 -14.86 29.52 -6.99
C SER A 21 -15.09 28.01 -7.05
N PRO A 22 -16.13 27.51 -7.74
CA PRO A 22 -16.24 26.09 -8.02
C PRO A 22 -15.43 25.78 -9.29
N SER A 23 -14.36 24.97 -9.15
CA SER A 23 -13.77 24.04 -10.14
C SER A 23 -12.29 23.76 -9.82
N PRO A 24 -11.64 22.65 -10.27
CA PRO A 24 -12.12 21.54 -11.10
C PRO A 24 -11.70 20.12 -10.63
N ARG A 25 -12.33 19.09 -11.22
CA ARG A 25 -11.78 17.74 -11.53
C ARG A 25 -11.19 16.92 -10.38
N GLY A 26 -11.86 15.81 -10.07
CA GLY A 26 -11.22 14.69 -9.37
C GLY A 26 -12.19 13.76 -8.68
N GLY A 27 -13.27 13.38 -9.37
CA GLY A 27 -14.03 12.21 -8.96
C GLY A 27 -13.18 10.95 -9.14
N GLY A 28 -13.31 10.03 -8.19
CA GLY A 28 -12.93 8.64 -8.42
C GLY A 28 -11.65 8.20 -7.72
N GLY A 29 -11.86 7.38 -6.69
CA GLY A 29 -11.34 6.02 -6.74
C GLY A 29 -9.83 5.89 -6.70
N GLY A 30 -9.33 5.62 -5.50
CA GLY A 30 -7.96 5.17 -5.30
C GLY A 30 -7.63 5.17 -3.82
N ARG A 31 -8.47 4.54 -2.99
CA ARG A 31 -8.03 3.40 -2.17
C ARG A 31 -6.51 3.23 -2.24
N TYR A 32 -5.84 3.61 -1.16
CA TYR A 32 -4.75 2.87 -0.51
C TYR A 32 -4.61 1.40 -1.00
N GLY A 33 -4.25 1.21 -2.26
CA GLY A 33 -4.27 -0.07 -2.96
C GLY A 33 -2.87 -0.53 -3.36
N GLY A 34 -1.83 0.18 -2.93
CA GLY A 34 -0.43 -0.16 -3.20
C GLY A 34 0.27 -0.83 -2.03
N GLY A 35 -0.46 -1.30 -1.01
CA GLY A 35 0.13 -1.60 0.29
C GLY A 35 0.19 -3.07 0.73
N ARG A 36 -0.32 -4.03 -0.05
CA ARG A 36 -0.46 -5.43 0.42
C ARG A 36 0.01 -6.52 -0.54
N SER A 37 0.90 -6.17 -1.48
CA SER A 37 1.67 -7.15 -2.24
C SER A 37 3.18 -6.84 -2.19
N ARG A 38 3.63 -6.07 -1.21
CA ARG A 38 5.06 -6.02 -0.88
C ARG A 38 5.31 -7.10 0.15
N ASP A 39 5.87 -8.20 -0.33
CA ASP A 39 6.74 -9.08 0.45
C ASP A 39 6.06 -9.89 1.56
N LEU A 40 5.03 -10.66 1.21
CA LEU A 40 4.74 -11.85 2.01
C LEU A 40 5.98 -12.78 1.96
N PRO A 41 6.33 -13.44 3.08
CA PRO A 41 7.44 -14.39 3.10
C PRO A 41 7.14 -15.51 2.10
N THR A 42 7.97 -15.59 1.06
CA THR A 42 7.84 -16.52 -0.07
C THR A 42 9.10 -17.37 -0.14
N SER A 43 9.47 -17.96 0.99
CA SER A 43 10.66 -18.82 1.12
C SER A 43 10.23 -20.29 1.12
N LEU A 44 10.93 -21.13 0.34
CA LEU A 44 10.69 -22.57 0.27
C LEU A 44 11.85 -23.32 0.93
N LEU A 45 11.52 -24.32 1.76
CA LEU A 45 12.49 -25.29 2.26
C LEU A 45 12.48 -26.53 1.36
N VAL A 46 13.57 -26.72 0.61
CA VAL A 46 13.76 -27.91 -0.23
C VAL A 46 14.68 -28.88 0.50
N ARG A 47 14.24 -30.13 0.66
CA ARG A 47 14.98 -31.21 1.35
C ARG A 47 15.32 -32.32 0.35
N ASN A 48 16.18 -33.25 0.77
CA ASN A 48 16.56 -34.42 -0.04
C ASN A 48 17.26 -34.03 -1.36
N LEU A 49 18.07 -32.97 -1.34
CA LEU A 49 18.94 -32.62 -2.45
C LEU A 49 20.16 -33.53 -2.45
N ARG A 50 20.64 -33.87 -3.64
CA ARG A 50 21.91 -34.60 -3.79
C ARG A 50 23.07 -33.74 -3.27
N HIS A 51 24.13 -34.39 -2.79
CA HIS A 51 25.33 -33.70 -2.27
C HIS A 51 26.03 -32.81 -3.31
N ASP A 52 25.90 -33.14 -4.60
CA ASP A 52 26.47 -32.39 -5.71
C ASP A 52 25.54 -31.27 -6.24
N CYS A 53 24.37 -31.07 -5.62
CA CYS A 53 23.40 -30.06 -6.05
C CYS A 53 23.99 -28.65 -5.94
N ARG A 54 23.85 -27.88 -7.02
CA ARG A 54 24.31 -26.49 -7.10
C ARG A 54 23.13 -25.53 -7.18
N GLN A 55 23.42 -24.26 -6.90
CA GLN A 55 22.46 -23.18 -6.99
C GLN A 55 21.86 -23.04 -8.40
N ASP A 56 22.64 -23.28 -9.45
CA ASP A 56 22.17 -23.28 -10.84
C ASP A 56 21.10 -24.35 -11.12
N ASP A 57 21.21 -25.54 -10.52
CA ASP A 57 20.25 -26.63 -10.73
C ASP A 57 18.88 -26.25 -10.15
N LEU A 58 18.88 -25.63 -8.96
CA LEU A 58 17.67 -25.07 -8.35
C LEU A 58 17.13 -23.92 -9.19
N ARG A 59 17.98 -23.00 -9.62
CA ARG A 59 17.53 -21.86 -10.41
C ARG A 59 16.82 -22.30 -11.68
N ARG A 60 17.43 -23.20 -12.47
CA ARG A 60 16.82 -23.75 -13.69
C ARG A 60 15.49 -24.44 -13.43
N SER A 61 15.37 -25.17 -12.32
CA SER A 61 14.16 -25.93 -11.98
C SER A 61 13.01 -25.05 -11.51
N PHE A 62 13.31 -23.96 -10.79
CA PHE A 62 12.29 -23.10 -10.16
C PHE A 62 11.98 -21.83 -10.95
N GLU A 63 12.87 -21.37 -11.84
CA GLU A 63 12.67 -20.15 -12.65
C GLU A 63 11.45 -20.24 -13.58
N GLN A 64 11.01 -21.45 -13.94
CA GLN A 64 9.76 -21.67 -14.68
C GLN A 64 8.50 -21.21 -13.93
N PHE A 65 8.54 -21.18 -12.60
CA PHE A 65 7.41 -20.76 -11.76
C PHE A 65 7.43 -19.26 -11.44
N GLY A 66 8.48 -18.56 -11.83
CA GLY A 66 8.63 -17.13 -11.64
C GLY A 66 10.04 -16.71 -11.23
N PRO A 67 10.25 -15.39 -11.05
CA PRO A 67 11.55 -14.85 -10.64
C PRO A 67 11.92 -15.33 -9.24
N LEU A 68 13.14 -15.83 -9.08
CA LEU A 68 13.70 -16.17 -7.77
C LEU A 68 14.37 -14.94 -7.15
N LYS A 69 14.09 -14.69 -5.87
CA LYS A 69 14.72 -13.62 -5.09
C LYS A 69 16.15 -13.99 -4.70
N ASP A 70 16.30 -15.12 -4.02
CA ASP A 70 17.57 -15.63 -3.52
C ASP A 70 17.50 -17.15 -3.35
N ILE A 71 18.68 -17.78 -3.24
CA ILE A 71 18.81 -19.21 -2.94
C ILE A 71 19.90 -19.34 -1.89
N TYR A 72 19.58 -20.01 -0.79
CA TYR A 72 20.53 -20.33 0.27
C TYR A 72 20.79 -21.84 0.30
N LEU A 73 22.04 -22.23 0.05
CA LEU A 73 22.50 -23.61 0.15
C LEU A 73 23.50 -23.71 1.31
N PRO A 74 23.10 -24.30 2.46
CA PRO A 74 24.04 -24.59 3.53
C PRO A 74 25.12 -25.55 2.99
N ARG A 75 26.38 -25.12 3.06
CA ARG A 75 27.53 -25.99 2.80
C ARG A 75 28.10 -26.45 4.14
N ASP A 76 28.49 -27.71 4.19
CA ASP A 76 29.33 -28.17 5.30
C ASP A 76 30.74 -27.62 5.06
N TYR A 77 31.14 -26.66 5.89
CA TYR A 77 32.45 -26.03 5.81
C TYR A 77 33.54 -26.84 6.52
N TYR A 78 33.19 -27.91 7.24
CA TYR A 78 34.12 -28.69 8.05
C TYR A 78 34.53 -30.01 7.40
N THR A 79 33.68 -30.59 6.55
CA THR A 79 33.88 -31.94 5.97
C THR A 79 34.04 -31.95 4.45
N GLY A 80 34.30 -30.78 3.86
CA GLY A 80 34.36 -30.48 2.43
C GLY A 80 34.68 -31.63 1.48
#